data_AF-A0A6M0LL91-F1
#
_entry.id   AF-A0A6M0LL91-F1
#
_cell.length_a   1.000
_cell.length_b   1.000
_cell.length_c   1.000
_cell.angle_alpha   90.00
_cell.angle_beta   90.00
_cell.angle_gamma   90.00
#
_symmetry.space_group_name_H-M   'P 1'
#
loop_
_entity.id
_entity.type
_entity.pdbx_description
1 polymer ?
#
loop_
_entity_poly.entity_id
_entity_poly.type
_entity_poly.pdbx_seq_one_letter_code
_entity_poly.pdbx_strand_id
1 'polypeptide(L)'
;MQRSEERIKALGYGALVIVVTTTVPLLTIVNMFFFAGILSAGALSAYYYIITCQQKLSLPEAFTFSGYAGVLGSILSVTAGYLLITVFDYRPGTEEFLYISDQLKGVSPEQDTRISQFQEMLRAPLEMSFVDYLLSLVITIVIYAPVAGLGGVIVVWVLKRQAART
;
A
#
# COMPACT_ATOMS: atom_id res chain seq x y z
N MET A 1 -11.72 26.63 8.38
CA MET A 1 -11.75 25.36 9.14
C MET A 1 -12.12 24.17 8.26
N GLN A 2 -13.29 24.18 7.61
CA GLN A 2 -13.82 23.09 6.77
C GLN A 2 -12.86 22.52 5.70
N ARG A 3 -12.09 23.37 5.00
CA ARG A 3 -11.13 22.92 3.97
C ARG A 3 -9.93 22.13 4.50
N SER A 4 -9.51 22.41 5.74
CA SER A 4 -8.41 21.66 6.38
C SER A 4 -8.89 20.26 6.78
N GLU A 5 -10.13 20.15 7.24
CA GLU A 5 -10.74 18.87 7.61
C GLU A 5 -10.90 17.95 6.41
N GLU A 6 -11.42 18.46 5.28
CA GLU A 6 -11.57 17.66 4.06
C GLU A 6 -10.21 17.22 3.48
N ARG A 7 -9.17 18.05 3.63
CA ARG A 7 -7.80 17.66 3.28
C ARG A 7 -7.33 16.47 4.11
N ILE A 8 -7.53 16.50 5.43
CA ILE A 8 -7.13 15.42 6.33
C ILE A 8 -7.93 14.15 6.02
N LYS A 9 -9.24 14.28 5.78
CA LYS A 9 -10.10 13.14 5.38
C LYS A 9 -9.62 12.50 4.08
N ALA A 10 -9.31 13.29 3.06
CA ALA A 10 -8.79 12.80 1.78
C ALA A 10 -7.50 11.97 1.96
N LEU A 11 -6.54 12.51 2.73
CA LEU A 11 -5.31 11.80 3.08
C LEU A 11 -5.60 10.54 3.89
N GLY A 12 -6.54 10.62 4.83
CA GLY A 12 -6.99 9.49 5.65
C GLY A 12 -7.59 8.36 4.82
N TYR A 13 -8.42 8.65 3.82
CA TYR A 13 -8.96 7.63 2.92
C TYR A 13 -7.86 6.95 2.12
N GLY A 14 -6.89 7.71 1.58
CA GLY A 14 -5.74 7.12 0.90
C GLY A 14 -4.92 6.23 1.85
N ALA A 15 -4.62 6.70 3.05
CA ALA A 15 -3.88 5.93 4.04
C ALA A 15 -4.63 4.66 4.46
N LEU A 16 -5.95 4.72 4.62
CA LEU A 16 -6.79 3.57 4.95
C LEU A 16 -6.75 2.52 3.84
N VAL A 17 -6.83 2.93 2.57
CA VAL A 17 -6.70 2.01 1.43
C VAL A 17 -5.33 1.34 1.41
N ILE A 18 -4.26 2.10 1.71
CA ILE A 18 -2.92 1.51 1.85
C ILE A 18 -2.94 0.44 2.94
N VAL A 19 -3.37 0.77 4.17
CA VAL A 19 -3.44 -0.19 5.29
C VAL A 19 -4.23 -1.43 4.91
N VAL A 20 -5.41 -1.27 4.31
CA VAL A 20 -6.26 -2.40 3.93
C VAL A 20 -5.59 -3.26 2.87
N THR A 21 -5.01 -2.65 1.83
CA THR A 21 -4.37 -3.40 0.73
C THR A 21 -3.01 -3.97 1.09
N THR A 22 -2.42 -3.63 2.24
CA THR A 22 -1.12 -4.16 2.68
C THR A 22 -1.22 -5.07 3.90
N THR A 23 -2.34 -5.05 4.63
CA THR A 23 -2.52 -5.88 5.85
C THR A 23 -3.62 -6.92 5.73
N VAL A 24 -4.65 -6.72 4.90
CA VAL A 24 -5.75 -7.67 4.77
C VAL A 24 -5.36 -8.81 3.83
N PRO A 25 -5.58 -10.08 4.24
CA PRO A 25 -5.37 -11.24 3.40
C PRO A 25 -6.00 -11.11 2.02
N LEU A 26 -5.33 -11.63 0.99
CA LEU A 26 -5.71 -11.61 -0.43
C LEU A 26 -5.69 -10.22 -1.09
N LEU A 27 -5.91 -9.14 -0.34
CA LEU A 27 -5.77 -7.78 -0.87
C LEU A 27 -4.31 -7.38 -1.03
N THR A 28 -3.39 -8.01 -0.30
CA THR A 28 -1.94 -7.82 -0.50
C THR A 28 -1.48 -8.21 -1.91
N ILE A 29 -2.16 -9.16 -2.56
CA ILE A 29 -1.90 -9.56 -3.96
C ILE A 29 -2.08 -8.36 -4.90
N VAL A 30 -3.01 -7.45 -4.61
CA VAL A 30 -3.19 -6.23 -5.44
C VAL A 30 -1.89 -5.43 -5.50
N ASN A 31 -1.11 -5.40 -4.42
CA ASN A 31 0.17 -4.71 -4.39
C ASN A 31 1.30 -5.50 -5.06
N MET A 32 1.16 -6.82 -5.24
CA MET A 32 2.08 -7.61 -6.08
C MET A 32 2.00 -7.19 -7.56
N PHE A 33 0.84 -6.69 -8.00
CA PHE A 33 0.66 -6.08 -9.33
C PHE A 33 1.15 -4.63 -9.36
N PHE A 34 2.47 -4.43 -9.22
CA PHE A 34 3.11 -3.12 -9.38
C PHE A 34 2.60 -2.05 -8.39
N PHE A 35 2.37 -2.42 -7.13
CA PHE A 35 1.87 -1.53 -6.09
C PHE A 35 0.52 -0.88 -6.42
N ALA A 36 -0.36 -1.57 -7.17
CA ALA A 36 -1.63 -1.01 -7.63
C ALA A 36 -2.54 -0.53 -6.47
N GLY A 37 -2.49 -1.16 -5.30
CA GLY A 37 -3.24 -0.73 -4.12
C GLY A 37 -2.77 0.64 -3.62
N ILE A 38 -1.46 0.85 -3.55
CA ILE A 38 -0.86 2.13 -3.13
C ILE A 38 -1.06 3.21 -4.20
N LEU A 39 -0.91 2.85 -5.48
CA LEU A 39 -1.14 3.76 -6.59
C LEU A 39 -2.60 4.23 -6.62
N SER A 40 -3.56 3.31 -6.47
CA SER A 40 -4.99 3.65 -6.42
C SER A 40 -5.35 4.44 -5.17
N ALA A 41 -4.71 4.19 -4.02
CA ALA A 41 -4.87 5.00 -2.82
C ALA A 41 -4.47 6.46 -3.03
N GLY A 42 -3.34 6.70 -3.72
CA GLY A 42 -2.90 8.03 -4.10
C GLY A 42 -3.88 8.72 -5.05
N ALA A 43 -4.36 7.99 -6.08
CA ALA A 43 -5.37 8.48 -7.00
C ALA A 43 -6.69 8.86 -6.29
N LEU A 44 -7.16 8.01 -5.37
CA LEU A 44 -8.39 8.22 -4.60
C LEU A 44 -8.27 9.45 -3.69
N SER A 45 -7.15 9.59 -2.99
CA SER A 45 -6.89 10.76 -2.14
C SER A 45 -6.97 12.06 -2.93
N ALA A 46 -6.25 12.16 -4.06
CA ALA A 46 -6.31 13.33 -4.93
C ALA A 46 -7.71 13.56 -5.50
N TYR A 47 -8.39 12.51 -5.96
CA TYR A 47 -9.73 12.61 -6.52
C TYR A 47 -10.73 13.16 -5.49
N TYR A 48 -10.77 12.57 -4.30
CA TYR A 48 -11.66 13.01 -3.24
C TYR A 48 -11.39 14.46 -2.83
N TYR A 49 -10.12 14.85 -2.73
CA TYR A 49 -9.75 16.23 -2.42
C TYR A 49 -10.19 17.22 -3.52
N ILE A 50 -9.97 16.89 -4.79
CA ILE A 50 -10.34 17.73 -5.95
C ILE A 50 -11.86 17.94 -5.99
N ILE A 51 -12.64 16.85 -5.86
CA ILE A 51 -14.09 16.91 -5.94
C ILE A 51 -14.70 17.60 -4.73
N THR A 52 -14.23 17.29 -3.52
CA THR A 52 -14.85 17.83 -2.30
C THR A 52 -14.46 19.29 -2.06
N CYS A 53 -13.20 19.65 -2.33
CA CYS A 53 -12.71 21.02 -2.13
C CYS A 53 -12.80 21.89 -3.39
N GLN A 54 -13.26 21.35 -4.52
CA GLN A 54 -13.33 22.03 -5.83
C GLN A 54 -11.99 22.69 -6.23
N GLN A 55 -10.89 22.01 -5.90
CA GLN A 55 -9.52 22.52 -6.12
C GLN A 55 -8.91 21.92 -7.38
N LYS A 56 -8.40 22.78 -8.26
CA LYS A 56 -7.59 22.35 -9.41
C LYS A 56 -6.15 22.17 -8.97
N LEU A 57 -5.70 20.92 -8.90
CA LEU A 57 -4.30 20.60 -8.64
C LEU A 57 -3.49 20.60 -9.93
N SER A 58 -2.30 21.19 -9.90
CA SER A 58 -1.25 20.92 -10.88
C SER A 58 -0.66 19.51 -10.68
N LEU A 59 0.07 18.98 -11.65
CA LEU A 59 0.68 17.64 -11.52
C LEU A 59 1.67 17.56 -10.35
N PRO A 60 2.56 18.55 -10.11
CA PRO A 60 3.46 18.53 -8.96
C PRO A 60 2.72 18.61 -7.61
N GLU A 61 1.66 19.40 -7.53
CA GLU A 61 0.84 19.48 -6.30
C GLU A 61 0.11 18.16 -6.04
N ALA A 62 -0.42 17.52 -7.08
CA ALA A 62 -1.08 16.21 -6.98
C ALA A 62 -0.11 15.11 -6.53
N PHE A 63 1.11 15.13 -7.08
CA PHE A 63 2.19 14.24 -6.66
C PHE A 63 2.51 14.41 -5.18
N THR A 64 2.73 15.66 -4.75
CA THR A 64 3.13 15.96 -3.38
C THR A 64 2.00 15.65 -2.39
N PHE A 65 0.77 16.05 -2.72
CA PHE A 65 -0.41 15.80 -1.91
C PHE A 65 -0.67 14.31 -1.72
N SER A 66 -0.67 13.54 -2.80
CA SER A 66 -0.91 12.10 -2.74
C SER A 66 0.26 11.35 -2.12
N GLY A 67 1.48 11.89 -2.26
CA GLY A 67 2.66 11.40 -1.57
C GLY A 67 2.51 11.49 -0.04
N TYR A 68 1.86 12.53 0.50
CA TYR A 68 1.54 12.57 1.94
C TYR A 68 0.58 11.47 2.38
N ALA A 69 -0.37 11.06 1.52
CA ALA A 69 -1.21 9.91 1.80
C ALA A 69 -0.37 8.62 1.80
N GLY A 70 0.62 8.52 0.91
CA GLY A 70 1.62 7.47 0.90
C GLY A 70 2.41 7.40 2.22
N VAL A 71 2.97 8.53 2.67
CA VAL A 71 3.70 8.62 3.96
C VAL A 71 2.81 8.17 5.13
N LEU A 72 1.60 8.72 5.23
CA LEU A 72 0.68 8.39 6.32
C LEU A 72 0.29 6.91 6.27
N GLY A 73 -0.01 6.39 5.08
CA GLY A 73 -0.31 4.98 4.84
C GLY A 73 0.86 4.07 5.20
N SER A 74 2.11 4.44 4.89
CA SER A 74 3.31 3.69 5.29
C SER A 74 3.41 3.58 6.81
N ILE A 75 3.26 4.70 7.51
CA ILE A 75 3.37 4.73 8.97
C ILE A 75 2.31 3.80 9.58
N LEU A 76 1.06 3.97 9.17
CA LEU A 76 -0.04 3.15 9.68
C LEU A 76 0.10 1.67 9.30
N SER A 77 0.50 1.37 8.06
CA SER A 77 0.68 -0.01 7.57
C SER A 77 1.80 -0.73 8.28
N VAL A 78 2.96 -0.08 8.47
CA VAL A 78 4.10 -0.71 9.17
C VAL A 78 3.79 -0.87 10.65
N THR A 79 3.12 0.11 11.27
CA THR A 79 2.67 0.00 12.66
C THR A 79 1.67 -1.15 12.83
N ALA A 80 0.69 -1.26 11.94
CA ALA A 80 -0.27 -2.35 11.95
C ALA A 80 0.42 -3.71 11.75
N GLY A 81 1.35 -3.81 10.79
CA GLY A 81 2.14 -5.03 10.58
C GLY A 81 2.97 -5.42 11.79
N TYR A 82 3.62 -4.45 12.44
CA TYR A 82 4.37 -4.67 13.67
C TYR A 82 3.49 -5.20 14.81
N LEU A 83 2.30 -4.61 15.01
CA LEU A 83 1.36 -5.09 16.02
C LEU A 83 0.82 -6.49 15.70
N LEU A 84 0.52 -6.75 14.43
CA LEU A 84 0.06 -8.07 13.99
C LEU A 84 1.11 -9.16 14.28
N ILE A 85 2.37 -8.88 14.00
CA ILE A 85 3.47 -9.82 14.23
C ILE A 85 3.72 -10.00 15.73
N THR A 86 3.83 -8.90 16.49
CA THR A 86 4.25 -8.95 17.90
C THR A 86 3.15 -9.38 18.87
N VAL A 87 1.89 -9.07 18.57
CA VAL A 87 0.75 -9.32 19.48
C VAL A 87 -0.05 -10.55 19.05
N PHE A 88 -0.20 -10.78 17.75
CA PHE A 88 -1.07 -11.82 17.20
C PHE A 88 -0.31 -12.97 16.52
N ASP A 89 1.02 -12.93 16.49
CA ASP A 89 1.88 -13.86 15.72
C ASP A 89 1.43 -14.01 14.26
N TYR A 90 0.85 -12.93 13.71
CA TYR A 90 0.32 -12.87 12.36
C TYR A 90 1.25 -12.08 11.46
N ARG A 91 1.73 -12.72 10.39
CA ARG A 91 2.60 -12.08 9.39
C ARG A 91 1.82 -11.80 8.09
N PRO A 92 1.43 -10.54 7.83
CA PRO A 92 0.74 -10.17 6.59
C PRO A 92 1.52 -10.60 5.34
N GLY A 93 0.82 -11.07 4.31
CA GLY A 93 1.42 -11.53 3.05
C GLY A 93 1.89 -12.98 3.04
N THR A 94 1.94 -13.64 4.20
CA THR A 94 2.41 -15.04 4.30
C THR A 94 1.38 -16.02 3.78
N GLU A 95 0.09 -15.77 4.05
CA GLU A 95 -1.00 -16.65 3.65
C GLU A 95 -1.12 -16.76 2.13
N GLU A 96 -0.96 -15.65 1.43
CA GLU A 96 -1.03 -15.57 -0.02
C GLU A 96 0.15 -16.31 -0.66
N PHE A 97 1.34 -16.17 -0.08
CA PHE A 97 2.50 -16.93 -0.53
C PHE A 97 2.32 -18.44 -0.28
N LEU A 98 1.84 -18.84 0.90
CA LEU A 98 1.54 -20.23 1.20
C LEU A 98 0.51 -20.81 0.22
N TYR A 99 -0.54 -20.05 -0.08
CA TYR A 99 -1.56 -20.44 -1.05
C TYR A 99 -0.98 -20.61 -2.46
N ILE A 100 -0.28 -19.59 -2.99
CA ILE A 100 0.30 -19.65 -4.34
C ILE A 100 1.34 -20.77 -4.44
N SER A 101 2.20 -20.91 -3.43
CA SER A 101 3.24 -21.94 -3.43
C SER A 101 2.67 -23.36 -3.36
N ASP A 102 1.54 -23.56 -2.68
CA ASP A 102 0.86 -24.86 -2.67
C ASP A 102 0.28 -25.21 -4.05
N GLN A 103 -0.26 -24.21 -4.77
CA GLN A 103 -0.75 -24.39 -6.16
C GLN A 103 0.36 -24.68 -7.16
N LEU A 104 1.62 -24.32 -6.85
CA LEU A 104 2.77 -24.55 -7.71
C LEU A 104 3.46 -25.91 -7.49
N LYS A 105 3.01 -26.69 -6.51
CA LYS A 105 3.52 -28.04 -6.27
C LYS A 105 3.06 -29.01 -7.36
N GLY A 106 3.86 -30.05 -7.62
CA GLY A 106 3.54 -31.11 -8.58
C GLY A 106 4.09 -30.89 -9.99
N VAL A 107 4.88 -29.83 -10.21
CA VAL A 107 5.59 -29.60 -11.48
C VAL A 107 6.88 -30.42 -11.54
N SER A 108 7.63 -30.54 -10.43
CA SER A 108 8.78 -31.43 -10.32
C SER A 108 9.17 -31.69 -8.84
N PRO A 109 9.78 -32.84 -8.52
CA PRO A 109 10.19 -33.16 -7.14
C PRO A 109 11.22 -32.18 -6.54
N GLU A 110 12.13 -31.66 -7.36
CA GLU A 110 13.12 -30.67 -6.92
C GLU A 110 12.46 -29.33 -6.56
N GLN A 111 11.48 -28.90 -7.36
CA GLN A 111 10.71 -27.69 -7.09
C GLN A 111 9.87 -27.83 -5.82
N ASP A 112 9.24 -28.98 -5.62
CA ASP A 112 8.41 -29.25 -4.43
C ASP A 112 9.25 -29.23 -3.15
N THR A 113 10.48 -29.74 -3.21
CA THR A 113 11.43 -29.69 -2.09
C THR A 113 11.80 -28.24 -1.75
N ARG A 114 12.11 -27.42 -2.78
CA ARG A 114 12.42 -26.00 -2.58
C ARG A 114 11.22 -25.23 -2.03
N ILE A 115 10.02 -25.47 -2.56
CA ILE A 115 8.78 -24.87 -2.07
C ILE A 115 8.57 -25.21 -0.59
N SER A 116 8.73 -26.46 -0.21
CA SER A 116 8.53 -26.91 1.17
C SER A 116 9.52 -26.25 2.14
N GLN A 117 10.79 -26.13 1.76
CA GLN A 117 11.79 -25.39 2.54
C GLN A 117 11.42 -23.91 2.71
N PHE A 118 10.96 -23.26 1.64
CA PHE A 118 10.48 -21.88 1.71
C PHE A 118 9.23 -21.73 2.60
N GLN A 119 8.30 -22.68 2.54
CA GLN A 119 7.11 -22.70 3.40
C GLN A 119 7.50 -22.85 4.88
N GLU A 120 8.49 -23.68 5.20
CA GLU A 120 9.01 -23.82 6.57
C GLU A 120 9.64 -22.52 7.07
N MET A 121 10.47 -21.86 6.26
CA MET A 121 11.07 -20.57 6.63
C MET A 121 10.02 -19.47 6.88
N LEU A 122 8.90 -19.50 6.17
CA LEU A 122 7.84 -18.51 6.32
C LEU A 122 6.97 -18.74 7.56
N ARG A 123 6.87 -19.99 8.02
CA ARG A 123 6.15 -20.38 9.25
C ARG A 123 7.01 -20.23 10.50
N ALA A 124 8.31 -20.02 10.36
CA ALA A 124 9.18 -19.76 11.50
C ALA A 124 8.74 -18.46 12.19
N PRO A 125 8.68 -18.44 13.54
CA PRO A 125 8.29 -17.25 14.29
C PRO A 125 9.23 -16.10 13.98
N LEU A 126 8.66 -14.96 13.60
CA LEU A 126 9.42 -13.77 13.22
C LEU A 126 9.38 -12.78 14.39
N GLU A 127 10.51 -12.61 15.07
CA GLU A 127 10.64 -11.53 16.04
C GLU A 127 11.04 -10.24 15.31
N MET A 128 10.20 -9.20 15.40
CA MET A 128 10.56 -7.86 14.93
C MET A 128 11.17 -7.04 16.07
N SER A 129 12.44 -6.67 15.94
CA SER A 129 13.03 -5.70 16.84
C SER A 129 12.52 -4.27 16.54
N PHE A 130 12.71 -3.36 17.49
CA PHE A 130 12.39 -1.95 17.27
C PHE A 130 13.21 -1.31 16.13
N VAL A 131 14.45 -1.79 15.93
CA VAL A 131 15.30 -1.32 14.82
C VAL A 131 14.74 -1.77 13.48
N ASP A 132 14.26 -3.01 13.39
CA ASP A 132 13.62 -3.54 12.17
C ASP A 132 12.34 -2.77 11.83
N TYR A 133 11.56 -2.40 12.85
CA TYR A 133 10.39 -1.53 12.69
C TYR A 133 10.76 -0.16 12.10
N LEU A 134 11.79 0.51 12.66
CA LEU A 134 12.24 1.81 12.16
C LEU A 134 12.80 1.74 10.73
N LEU A 135 13.60 0.72 10.43
CA LEU A 135 14.11 0.51 9.08
C LEU A 135 12.98 0.23 8.10
N SER A 136 12.01 -0.60 8.50
CA SER A 136 10.81 -0.87 7.69
C SER A 136 10.05 0.42 7.41
N LEU A 137 9.82 1.27 8.40
CA LEU A 137 9.18 2.58 8.21
C LEU A 137 9.88 3.41 7.14
N VAL A 138 11.20 3.58 7.25
CA VAL A 138 11.98 4.39 6.31
C VAL A 138 11.88 3.83 4.89
N ILE A 139 12.11 2.54 4.72
CA ILE A 139 12.06 1.87 3.42
C ILE A 139 10.65 2.00 2.81
N THR A 140 9.62 1.70 3.60
CA THR A 140 8.23 1.76 3.13
C THR A 140 7.81 3.17 2.78
N ILE A 141 8.24 4.20 3.52
CA ILE A 141 7.97 5.60 3.19
C ILE A 141 8.62 5.98 1.85
N VAL A 142 9.89 5.63 1.65
CA VAL A 142 10.64 5.92 0.42
C VAL A 142 9.98 5.30 -0.81
N ILE A 143 9.31 4.17 -0.66
CA ILE A 143 8.61 3.48 -1.76
C ILE A 143 7.17 3.99 -1.92
N TYR A 144 6.38 4.02 -0.85
CA TYR A 144 4.94 4.24 -0.96
C TYR A 144 4.62 5.70 -1.26
N ALA A 145 5.40 6.66 -0.74
CA ALA A 145 5.19 8.08 -1.00
C ALA A 145 5.27 8.42 -2.50
N PRO A 146 6.34 8.08 -3.25
CA PRO A 146 6.38 8.36 -4.68
C PRO A 146 5.35 7.56 -5.47
N VAL A 147 5.07 6.30 -5.11
CA VAL A 147 4.05 5.47 -5.80
C VAL A 147 2.65 6.08 -5.64
N ALA A 148 2.25 6.46 -4.43
CA ALA A 148 0.99 7.16 -4.20
C ALA A 148 0.98 8.53 -4.90
N GLY A 149 2.11 9.23 -4.92
CA GLY A 149 2.30 10.46 -5.68
C GLY A 149 1.97 10.30 -7.17
N LEU A 150 2.50 9.24 -7.81
CA LEU A 150 2.19 8.92 -9.21
C LEU A 150 0.70 8.64 -9.42
N GLY A 151 0.05 7.95 -8.47
CA GLY A 151 -1.40 7.76 -8.48
C GLY A 151 -2.18 9.09 -8.57
N GLY A 152 -1.78 10.08 -7.77
CA GLY A 152 -2.35 11.43 -7.82
C GLY A 152 -2.17 12.13 -9.16
N VAL A 153 -0.96 12.02 -9.74
CA VAL A 153 -0.64 12.58 -11.07
C VAL A 153 -1.54 11.98 -12.14
N ILE A 154 -1.73 10.65 -12.12
CA ILE A 154 -2.58 9.92 -13.07
C ILE A 154 -4.01 10.44 -13.00
N VAL A 155 -4.59 10.58 -11.79
CA VAL A 155 -5.97 11.03 -11.65
C VAL A 155 -6.16 12.45 -12.17
N VAL A 156 -5.23 13.37 -11.87
CA VAL A 156 -5.30 14.75 -12.38
C VAL A 156 -5.19 14.78 -13.90
N TRP A 157 -4.31 13.97 -14.48
CA TRP A 157 -4.16 13.87 -15.93
C TRP A 157 -5.44 13.34 -16.60
N VAL A 158 -6.07 12.30 -16.03
CA VAL A 158 -7.35 11.77 -16.51
C VAL A 158 -8.44 12.84 -16.45
N LEU A 159 -8.59 13.52 -15.31
CA LEU A 159 -9.61 14.56 -15.13
C LEU A 159 -9.42 15.74 -16.10
N LYS A 160 -8.16 16.17 -16.33
CA LYS A 160 -7.86 17.20 -17.33
C LYS A 160 -8.24 16.78 -18.74
N ARG A 161 -7.98 15.53 -19.11
CA ARG A 161 -8.37 14.98 -20.43
C ARG A 161 -9.88 14.86 -20.58
N GLN A 162 -10.61 14.49 -19.53
CA GLN A 162 -12.07 14.42 -19.56
C GLN A 162 -12.69 15.81 -19.73
N ALA A 163 -12.20 16.80 -18.98
CA ALA A 163 -12.66 18.18 -19.09
C ALA A 163 -12.38 18.81 -20.46
N ALA A 164 -11.32 18.40 -21.15
CA ALA A 164 -11.01 18.89 -22.51
C ALA A 164 -11.85 18.24 -23.63
N ARG A 165 -12.58 17.16 -23.32
CA ARG A 165 -13.45 16.43 -24.27
C ARG A 165 -14.93 16.80 -24.13
N THR A 166 -15.27 17.61 -23.13
CA THR A 166 -16.63 18.09 -22.85
C THR A 166 -16.73 19.53 -23.32
#